data_AF-A0A257WGP4-F1
#
_entry.id   AF-A0A257WGP4-F1
#
_cell.length_a   1.000
_cell.length_b   1.000
_cell.length_c   1.000
_cell.angle_alpha   90.00
_cell.angle_beta   90.00
_cell.angle_gamma   90.00
#
_symmetry.space_group_name_H-M   'P 1'
#
loop_
_entity.id
_entity.type
_entity.pdbx_description
1 polymer ?
#
loop_
_entity_poly.entity_id
_entity_poly.type
_entity_poly.pdbx_seq_one_letter_code
_entity_poly.pdbx_strand_id
1 'polypeptide(L)'
;MSQRYGQPRDDAGKPAAISICALGKCGGRELGFASDIELLFVYSADGTTDGKDTLPNATYYQRYVERITQMIRAKREGVFHVDLRLRPYGKAGALAISLAAFEHYYAPEGAAWPFERQALVKLRPIAGNEELGRKLLALRDRLIYTGSSLDASALRAMREKQVRQLVRAGTFHAKLSPGGLVDLEYLVQALQLTVGHQSTDVRTPNTHEAIAALHRQGITHRDIKPDNVLLETNGGLKLIDLGVARLPRIEEFAEAETPGTQAALPAGRPGR
;
A
#
# COMPACT_ATOMS: atom_id res chain seq x y z
N MET A 1 3.97 11.56 -28.95
CA MET A 1 2.55 11.45 -28.56
C MET A 1 1.91 12.83 -28.51
N SER A 2 2.46 13.76 -27.71
CA SER A 2 1.90 15.11 -27.57
C SER A 2 1.85 15.93 -28.87
N GLN A 3 2.80 15.74 -29.79
CA GLN A 3 2.77 16.41 -31.11
C GLN A 3 1.55 16.03 -31.97
N ARG A 4 0.98 14.83 -31.79
CA ARG A 4 -0.16 14.33 -32.60
C ARG A 4 -1.49 14.49 -31.87
N TYR A 5 -1.51 14.06 -30.60
CA TYR A 5 -2.74 13.95 -29.82
C TYR A 5 -2.93 15.12 -28.85
N GLY A 6 -1.95 16.02 -28.69
CA GLY A 6 -2.00 17.06 -27.67
C GLY A 6 -1.75 16.51 -26.27
N GLN A 7 -2.24 17.22 -25.25
CA GLN A 7 -2.17 16.85 -23.85
C GLN A 7 -3.51 16.28 -23.36
N PRO A 8 -3.50 15.27 -22.49
CA PRO A 8 -4.69 14.80 -21.78
C PRO A 8 -5.39 15.92 -21.01
N ARG A 9 -6.70 16.06 -21.17
CA ARG A 9 -7.55 17.00 -20.43
C ARG A 9 -8.70 16.28 -19.76
N ASP A 10 -9.18 16.84 -18.64
CA ASP A 10 -10.47 16.46 -18.08
C ASP A 10 -11.63 17.16 -18.83
N ASP A 11 -12.86 16.81 -18.46
CA ASP A 11 -14.08 17.37 -19.06
C ASP A 11 -14.20 18.90 -18.88
N ALA A 12 -13.48 19.48 -17.91
CA ALA A 12 -13.41 20.93 -17.68
C ALA A 12 -12.23 21.59 -18.42
N GLY A 13 -11.49 20.86 -19.26
CA GLY A 13 -10.35 21.35 -20.02
C GLY A 13 -9.07 21.53 -19.20
N LYS A 14 -9.04 21.10 -17.93
CA LYS A 14 -7.83 21.14 -17.10
C LYS A 14 -6.88 20.01 -17.49
N PRO A 15 -5.55 20.18 -17.36
CA PRO A 15 -4.62 19.09 -17.60
C PRO A 15 -4.95 17.87 -16.74
N ALA A 16 -5.18 16.72 -17.38
CA ALA A 16 -5.11 15.46 -16.70
C ALA A 16 -3.63 15.14 -16.50
N ALA A 17 -3.19 15.01 -15.25
CA ALA A 17 -1.79 14.77 -14.90
C ALA A 17 -1.59 13.30 -14.52
N ILE A 18 -0.35 12.81 -14.54
CA ILE A 18 0.00 11.44 -14.13
C ILE A 18 0.98 11.45 -12.96
N SER A 19 0.81 10.51 -12.03
CA SER A 19 1.72 10.19 -10.94
C SER A 19 2.21 8.76 -11.10
N ILE A 20 3.51 8.56 -10.96
CA ILE A 20 4.17 7.25 -10.99
C ILE A 20 4.53 6.90 -9.55
N CYS A 21 3.97 5.83 -9.04
CA CYS A 21 4.18 5.36 -7.68
C CYS A 21 4.97 4.06 -7.67
N ALA A 22 5.87 3.93 -6.71
CA ALA A 22 6.49 2.66 -6.36
C ALA A 22 5.66 1.93 -5.31
N LEU A 23 5.70 0.60 -5.37
CA LEU A 23 5.16 -0.32 -4.38
C LEU A 23 6.25 -1.29 -3.89
N GLY A 24 5.88 -2.15 -2.93
CA GLY A 24 6.75 -3.12 -2.26
C GLY A 24 8.12 -2.56 -1.89
N LYS A 25 9.19 -3.26 -2.29
CA LYS A 25 10.56 -2.90 -1.88
C LYS A 25 11.01 -1.56 -2.47
N CYS A 26 10.62 -1.24 -3.70
CA CYS A 26 10.93 0.06 -4.29
C CYS A 26 10.22 1.18 -3.50
N GLY A 27 8.94 0.96 -3.17
CA GLY A 27 8.13 1.86 -2.36
C GLY A 27 8.75 2.11 -0.98
N GLY A 28 9.20 1.04 -0.32
CA GLY A 28 9.86 1.10 0.98
C GLY A 28 11.30 1.59 0.99
N ARG A 29 11.93 1.83 -0.17
CA ARG A 29 13.39 2.12 -0.28
C ARG A 29 14.26 0.98 0.24
N GLU A 30 13.87 -0.25 -0.08
CA GLU A 30 14.43 -1.51 0.43
C GLU A 30 14.90 -2.43 -0.71
N LEU A 31 15.24 -1.84 -1.85
CA LEU A 31 15.70 -2.60 -3.02
C LEU A 31 17.03 -3.29 -2.71
N GLY A 32 17.06 -4.60 -2.90
CA GLY A 32 18.30 -5.36 -3.03
C GLY A 32 18.71 -5.51 -4.50
N PHE A 33 19.91 -6.03 -4.75
CA PHE A 33 20.52 -6.16 -6.08
C PHE A 33 19.66 -6.90 -7.13
N ALA A 34 18.81 -7.85 -6.70
CA ALA A 34 17.95 -8.65 -7.58
C ALA A 34 16.45 -8.29 -7.46
N SER A 35 16.12 -7.09 -6.99
CA SER A 35 14.72 -6.70 -6.76
C SER A 35 14.09 -6.08 -8.00
N ASP A 36 12.88 -6.53 -8.34
CA ASP A 36 12.05 -5.87 -9.33
C ASP A 36 11.58 -4.49 -8.83
N ILE A 37 11.35 -3.57 -9.77
CA ILE A 37 10.77 -2.25 -9.53
C ILE A 37 9.27 -2.36 -9.78
N GLU A 38 8.52 -2.49 -8.69
CA GLU A 38 7.06 -2.54 -8.71
C GLU A 38 6.49 -1.13 -8.86
N LEU A 39 5.79 -0.86 -9.96
CA LEU A 39 5.23 0.45 -10.29
C LEU A 39 3.71 0.43 -10.48
N LEU A 40 3.08 1.53 -10.07
CA LEU A 40 1.67 1.85 -10.29
C LEU A 40 1.55 3.23 -10.95
N PHE A 41 0.73 3.34 -11.99
CA PHE A 41 0.52 4.57 -12.74
C PHE A 41 -0.92 5.05 -12.52
N VAL A 42 -1.06 6.27 -11.98
CA VAL A 42 -2.37 6.86 -11.70
C VAL A 42 -2.46 8.23 -12.36
N TYR A 43 -3.50 8.46 -13.15
CA TYR A 43 -3.77 9.77 -13.74
C TYR A 43 -4.96 10.47 -13.07
N SER A 44 -4.99 11.80 -13.11
CA SER A 44 -5.88 12.58 -12.26
C SER A 44 -7.36 12.48 -12.62
N ALA A 45 -7.69 12.38 -13.92
CA ALA A 45 -9.07 12.33 -14.38
C ALA A 45 -9.20 11.68 -15.76
N ASP A 46 -10.35 11.05 -15.97
CA ASP A 46 -10.84 10.68 -17.29
C ASP A 46 -11.12 11.92 -18.16
N GLY A 47 -11.32 11.71 -19.46
CA GLY A 47 -11.48 12.77 -20.45
C GLY A 47 -10.75 12.43 -21.75
N THR A 48 -10.42 13.45 -22.53
CA THR A 48 -9.77 13.29 -23.84
C THR A 48 -8.60 14.24 -24.04
N THR A 49 -7.71 13.87 -24.96
CA THR A 49 -6.60 14.74 -25.36
C THR A 49 -7.06 15.92 -26.23
N ASP A 50 -6.35 17.05 -26.15
CA ASP A 50 -6.71 18.33 -26.79
C ASP A 50 -6.09 18.59 -28.18
N GLY A 51 -5.47 17.58 -28.80
CA GLY A 51 -4.83 17.71 -30.10
C GLY A 51 -5.78 17.51 -31.28
N LYS A 52 -5.20 17.58 -32.49
CA LYS A 52 -5.93 17.42 -33.76
C LYS A 52 -6.64 16.07 -33.85
N ASP A 53 -5.95 15.00 -33.46
CA ASP A 53 -6.56 13.69 -33.23
C ASP A 53 -6.85 13.57 -31.73
N THR A 54 -8.08 13.24 -31.35
CA THR A 54 -8.45 13.04 -29.94
C THR A 54 -8.29 11.57 -29.53
N LEU A 55 -7.84 11.35 -28.30
CA LEU A 55 -7.79 10.04 -27.66
C LEU A 55 -8.41 10.10 -26.27
N PRO A 56 -9.11 9.05 -25.81
CA PRO A 56 -9.43 8.91 -24.40
C PRO A 56 -8.16 8.90 -23.54
N ASN A 57 -8.20 9.56 -22.37
CA ASN A 57 -7.07 9.63 -21.44
C ASN A 57 -6.57 8.23 -21.06
N ALA A 58 -7.49 7.27 -20.83
CA ALA A 58 -7.14 5.88 -20.59
C ALA A 58 -6.25 5.28 -21.69
N THR A 59 -6.60 5.49 -22.96
CA THR A 59 -5.81 5.03 -24.11
C THR A 59 -4.48 5.77 -24.24
N TYR A 60 -4.47 7.08 -23.97
CA TYR A 60 -3.24 7.87 -23.99
C TYR A 60 -2.26 7.37 -22.93
N TYR A 61 -2.71 7.18 -21.69
CA TYR A 61 -1.83 6.75 -20.60
C TYR A 61 -1.42 5.28 -20.70
N GLN A 62 -2.27 4.41 -21.25
CA GLN A 62 -1.88 3.04 -21.61
C GLN A 62 -0.63 3.05 -22.51
N ARG A 63 -0.68 3.81 -23.62
CA ARG A 63 0.44 3.95 -24.56
C ARG A 63 1.66 4.64 -23.94
N TYR A 64 1.44 5.59 -23.04
CA TYR A 64 2.50 6.26 -22.28
C TYR A 64 3.29 5.26 -21.42
N VAL A 65 2.60 4.39 -20.67
CA VAL A 65 3.23 3.37 -19.83
C VAL A 65 3.97 2.34 -20.68
N GLU A 66 3.36 1.86 -21.77
CA GLU A 66 4.02 0.95 -22.72
C GLU A 66 5.34 1.54 -23.24
N ARG A 67 5.33 2.81 -23.64
CA ARG A 67 6.54 3.48 -24.15
C ARG A 67 7.61 3.65 -23.08
N ILE A 68 7.26 4.05 -21.87
CA ILE A 68 8.23 4.20 -20.77
C ILE A 68 8.84 2.87 -20.39
N THR A 69 8.02 1.83 -20.24
CA THR A 69 8.49 0.50 -19.86
C THR A 69 9.39 -0.11 -20.93
N GLN A 70 9.07 0.07 -22.22
CA GLN A 70 9.93 -0.30 -23.33
C GLN A 70 11.27 0.45 -23.32
N MET A 71 11.25 1.78 -23.09
CA MET A 71 12.48 2.57 -23.01
C MET A 71 13.39 2.16 -21.84
N ILE A 72 12.80 1.82 -20.69
CA ILE A 72 13.56 1.32 -19.52
C ILE A 72 14.22 -0.01 -19.87
N ARG A 73 13.47 -0.95 -20.47
CA ARG A 73 14.00 -2.26 -20.88
C ARG A 73 15.14 -2.13 -21.88
N ALA A 74 14.99 -1.29 -22.90
CA ALA A 74 16.00 -1.08 -23.93
C ALA A 74 17.32 -0.48 -23.42
N LYS A 75 17.32 0.22 -22.27
CA LYS A 75 18.52 0.89 -21.71
C LYS A 75 19.21 0.13 -20.58
N ARG A 76 18.55 -0.85 -19.97
CA ARG A 76 18.95 -1.44 -18.66
C ARG A 76 18.82 -2.97 -18.65
N GLU A 77 19.01 -3.62 -19.80
CA GLU A 77 18.89 -5.07 -19.90
C GLU A 77 19.82 -5.75 -18.87
N GLY A 78 19.24 -6.54 -17.96
CA GLY A 78 19.96 -7.28 -16.91
C GLY A 78 20.16 -6.59 -15.56
N VAL A 79 19.75 -5.32 -15.36
CA VAL A 79 19.97 -4.62 -14.06
C VAL A 79 18.75 -4.67 -13.13
N PHE A 80 17.55 -4.44 -13.65
CA PHE A 80 16.29 -4.56 -12.91
C PHE A 80 15.11 -4.74 -13.87
N HIS A 81 14.05 -5.41 -13.42
CA HIS A 81 12.80 -5.52 -14.19
C HIS A 81 11.72 -4.61 -13.61
N VAL A 82 10.94 -3.99 -14.49
CA VAL A 82 9.73 -3.26 -14.09
C VAL A 82 8.58 -4.26 -13.98
N ASP A 83 7.99 -4.33 -12.79
CA ASP A 83 6.81 -5.14 -12.50
C ASP A 83 5.58 -4.25 -12.31
N LEU A 84 4.51 -4.58 -13.03
CA LEU A 84 3.25 -3.83 -13.02
C LEU A 84 2.09 -4.67 -12.46
N ARG A 85 2.36 -5.84 -11.87
CA ARG A 85 1.31 -6.78 -11.44
C ARG A 85 0.51 -6.31 -10.24
N LEU A 86 1.00 -5.35 -9.46
CA LEU A 86 0.30 -4.82 -8.27
C LEU A 86 -0.77 -3.77 -8.60
N ARG A 87 -1.03 -3.50 -9.88
CA ARG A 87 -2.15 -2.63 -10.29
C ARG A 87 -3.50 -3.32 -10.10
N PRO A 88 -4.60 -2.57 -9.96
CA PRO A 88 -5.95 -3.12 -9.89
C PRO A 88 -6.23 -4.13 -11.00
N TYR A 89 -6.87 -5.25 -10.65
CA TYR A 89 -7.14 -6.39 -11.54
C TYR A 89 -5.87 -7.07 -12.11
N GLY A 90 -4.69 -6.76 -11.57
CA GLY A 90 -3.41 -7.39 -11.91
C GLY A 90 -3.12 -7.38 -13.40
N LYS A 91 -2.81 -8.55 -13.98
CA LYS A 91 -2.49 -8.69 -15.41
C LYS A 91 -3.63 -8.30 -16.35
N ALA A 92 -4.88 -8.45 -15.92
CA ALA A 92 -6.07 -8.13 -16.71
C ALA A 92 -6.43 -6.63 -16.65
N GLY A 93 -5.87 -5.90 -15.68
CA GLY A 93 -6.12 -4.47 -15.53
C GLY A 93 -5.34 -3.59 -16.50
N ALA A 94 -5.88 -2.38 -16.72
CA ALA A 94 -5.21 -1.31 -17.46
C ALA A 94 -3.84 -0.98 -16.84
N LEU A 95 -2.87 -0.60 -17.67
CA LEU A 95 -1.51 -0.25 -17.21
C LEU A 95 -1.46 1.06 -16.43
N ALA A 96 -2.43 1.95 -16.68
CA ALA A 96 -2.66 3.17 -15.94
C ALA A 96 -4.15 3.31 -15.63
N ILE A 97 -4.47 3.81 -14.44
CA ILE A 97 -5.86 3.97 -13.97
C ILE A 97 -6.13 5.42 -13.57
N SER A 98 -7.38 5.87 -13.63
CA SER A 98 -7.75 7.19 -13.12
C SER A 98 -7.75 7.18 -11.58
N LEU A 99 -7.62 8.36 -10.98
CA LEU A 99 -7.70 8.53 -9.52
C LEU A 99 -9.07 8.06 -8.99
N ALA A 100 -10.14 8.31 -9.74
CA ALA A 100 -11.48 7.81 -9.43
C ALA A 100 -11.55 6.28 -9.46
N ALA A 101 -10.94 5.63 -10.47
CA ALA A 101 -10.86 4.17 -10.53
C ALA A 101 -10.03 3.58 -9.38
N PHE A 102 -8.95 4.26 -8.97
CA PHE A 102 -8.18 3.89 -7.78
C PHE A 102 -9.04 3.94 -6.52
N GLU A 103 -9.76 5.05 -6.28
CA GLU A 103 -10.66 5.19 -5.12
C GLU A 103 -11.74 4.11 -5.10
N HIS A 104 -12.39 3.88 -6.24
CA HIS A 104 -13.46 2.88 -6.35
C HIS A 104 -12.96 1.45 -6.09
N TYR A 105 -11.79 1.09 -6.62
CA TYR A 105 -11.24 -0.27 -6.46
C TYR A 105 -10.85 -0.56 -5.00
N TYR A 106 -10.21 0.40 -4.35
CA TYR A 106 -9.67 0.24 -2.99
C TYR A 106 -10.62 0.67 -1.87
N ALA A 107 -11.79 1.21 -2.21
CA ALA A 107 -12.87 1.50 -1.26
C ALA A 107 -13.16 0.30 -0.34
N PRO A 108 -13.73 0.49 0.85
CA PRO A 108 -14.09 -0.61 1.75
C PRO A 108 -14.91 -1.71 1.06
N GLU A 109 -15.92 -1.31 0.27
CA GLU A 109 -16.77 -2.20 -0.53
C GLU A 109 -16.22 -2.48 -1.94
N GLY A 110 -15.00 -1.99 -2.23
CA GLY A 110 -14.34 -2.15 -3.51
C GLY A 110 -13.81 -3.57 -3.72
N ALA A 111 -13.52 -3.90 -4.98
CA ALA A 111 -13.08 -5.23 -5.40
C ALA A 111 -11.68 -5.63 -4.92
N ALA A 112 -10.91 -4.70 -4.34
CA ALA A 112 -9.60 -5.00 -3.80
C ALA A 112 -9.67 -6.07 -2.70
N TRP A 113 -8.74 -7.00 -2.73
CA TRP A 113 -8.54 -7.96 -1.65
C TRP A 113 -7.83 -7.30 -0.46
N PRO A 114 -7.97 -7.83 0.77
CA PRO A 114 -7.29 -7.30 1.96
C PRO A 114 -5.77 -7.12 1.78
N PHE A 115 -5.10 -8.08 1.15
CA PHE A 115 -3.66 -8.01 0.90
C PHE A 115 -3.26 -6.94 -0.13
N GLU A 116 -4.15 -6.61 -1.09
CA GLU A 116 -3.89 -5.51 -2.03
C GLU A 116 -3.98 -4.16 -1.32
N ARG A 117 -4.94 -3.99 -0.39
CA ARG A 117 -4.99 -2.82 0.49
C ARG A 117 -3.75 -2.74 1.37
N GLN A 118 -3.32 -3.87 1.93
CA GLN A 118 -2.10 -3.93 2.73
C GLN A 118 -0.84 -3.53 1.94
N ALA A 119 -0.73 -3.94 0.68
CA ALA A 119 0.38 -3.53 -0.19
C ALA A 119 0.46 -2.00 -0.38
N LEU A 120 -0.66 -1.27 -0.25
CA LEU A 120 -0.66 0.19 -0.34
C LEU A 120 0.10 0.88 0.79
N VAL A 121 0.40 0.21 1.91
CA VAL A 121 1.32 0.75 2.93
C VAL A 121 2.66 1.14 2.32
N LYS A 122 3.10 0.41 1.28
CA LYS A 122 4.34 0.68 0.54
C LYS A 122 4.20 1.73 -0.57
N LEU A 123 2.99 2.24 -0.84
CA LEU A 123 2.76 3.18 -1.94
C LEU A 123 3.53 4.48 -1.71
N ARG A 124 4.40 4.83 -2.66
CA ARG A 124 5.19 6.05 -2.62
C ARG A 124 5.28 6.69 -4.01
N PRO A 125 4.79 7.92 -4.22
CA PRO A 125 5.06 8.68 -5.44
C PRO A 125 6.57 8.85 -5.65
N ILE A 126 7.04 8.56 -6.86
CA ILE A 126 8.46 8.65 -7.22
C ILE A 126 8.73 9.57 -8.42
N ALA A 127 7.72 9.82 -9.25
CA ALA A 127 7.82 10.70 -10.42
C ALA A 127 6.43 11.13 -10.88
N GLY A 128 6.39 12.08 -11.82
CA GLY A 128 5.14 12.65 -12.35
C GLY A 128 4.73 13.91 -11.58
N ASN A 129 3.43 14.18 -11.53
CA ASN A 129 2.89 15.37 -10.90
C ASN A 129 2.84 15.22 -9.37
N GLU A 130 3.54 16.13 -8.67
CA GLU A 130 3.68 16.09 -7.22
C GLU A 130 2.38 16.36 -6.46
N GLU A 131 1.51 17.22 -6.99
CA GLU A 131 0.22 17.53 -6.38
C GLU A 131 -0.71 16.31 -6.42
N LEU A 132 -0.77 15.63 -7.56
CA LEU A 132 -1.48 14.36 -7.70
C LEU A 132 -0.89 13.28 -6.80
N GLY A 133 0.44 13.22 -6.69
CA GLY A 133 1.12 12.34 -5.73
C GLY A 133 0.65 12.56 -4.29
N ARG A 134 0.58 13.82 -3.85
CA ARG A 134 0.06 14.17 -2.51
C ARG A 134 -1.42 13.80 -2.34
N LYS A 135 -2.25 14.09 -3.34
CA LYS A 135 -3.69 13.71 -3.34
C LYS A 135 -3.87 12.20 -3.24
N LEU A 136 -3.06 11.43 -3.96
CA LEU A 136 -3.10 9.97 -3.94
C LEU A 136 -2.67 9.40 -2.58
N LEU A 137 -1.65 9.98 -1.93
CA LEU A 137 -1.25 9.58 -0.58
C LEU A 137 -2.33 9.89 0.47
N ALA A 138 -2.97 11.06 0.37
CA ALA A 138 -4.09 11.41 1.25
C ALA A 138 -5.29 10.47 1.05
N LEU A 139 -5.59 10.10 -0.20
CA LEU A 139 -6.62 9.12 -0.53
C LEU A 139 -6.26 7.74 0.02
N ARG A 140 -5.04 7.24 -0.21
CA ARG A 140 -4.53 6.00 0.37
C ARG A 140 -4.76 5.97 1.87
N ASP A 141 -4.39 7.04 2.57
CA ASP A 141 -4.48 7.09 4.03
C ASP A 141 -5.92 6.93 4.53
N ARG A 142 -6.87 7.62 3.87
CA ARG A 142 -8.31 7.48 4.16
C ARG A 142 -8.82 6.06 3.93
N LEU A 143 -8.25 5.36 2.94
CA LEU A 143 -8.70 4.02 2.55
C LEU A 143 -8.15 2.90 3.44
N ILE A 144 -6.92 3.02 3.95
CA ILE A 144 -6.23 1.89 4.61
C ILE A 144 -6.00 2.10 6.12
N TYR A 145 -5.98 3.33 6.62
CA TYR A 145 -5.79 3.62 8.05
C TYR A 145 -7.11 4.02 8.71
N THR A 146 -8.10 3.12 8.66
CA THR A 146 -9.46 3.37 9.14
C THR A 146 -9.68 3.06 10.62
N GLY A 147 -8.75 2.33 11.25
CA GLY A 147 -8.90 1.81 12.62
C GLY A 147 -9.80 0.57 12.74
N SER A 148 -10.30 0.07 11.61
CA SER A 148 -11.01 -1.21 11.57
C SER A 148 -10.08 -2.37 11.91
N SER A 149 -10.61 -3.38 12.60
CA SER A 149 -9.85 -4.60 12.89
C SER A 149 -9.47 -5.32 11.60
N LEU A 150 -8.19 -5.67 11.48
CA LEU A 150 -7.70 -6.52 10.40
C LEU A 150 -8.26 -7.94 10.51
N ASP A 151 -8.71 -8.49 9.39
CA ASP A 151 -9.07 -9.90 9.32
C ASP A 151 -7.80 -10.77 9.30
N ALA A 152 -7.32 -11.08 10.50
CA ALA A 152 -6.15 -11.93 10.71
C ALA A 152 -6.33 -13.33 10.11
N SER A 153 -7.58 -13.82 10.02
CA SER A 153 -7.88 -15.15 9.46
C SER A 153 -7.67 -15.16 7.95
N ALA A 154 -8.13 -14.12 7.25
CA ALA A 154 -7.91 -13.96 5.81
C ALA A 154 -6.42 -13.79 5.48
N LEU A 155 -5.69 -12.98 6.27
CA LEU A 155 -4.24 -12.82 6.10
C LEU A 155 -3.50 -14.15 6.27
N ARG A 156 -3.83 -14.90 7.33
CA ARG A 156 -3.21 -16.21 7.60
C ARG A 156 -3.52 -17.21 6.49
N ALA A 157 -4.77 -17.33 6.05
CA ALA A 157 -5.16 -18.26 5.00
C ALA A 157 -4.44 -17.96 3.66
N MET A 158 -4.32 -16.67 3.31
CA MET A 158 -3.56 -16.25 2.13
C MET A 158 -2.08 -16.62 2.27
N ARG A 159 -1.50 -16.40 3.46
CA ARG A 159 -0.09 -16.71 3.70
C ARG A 159 0.19 -18.21 3.65
N GLU A 160 -0.67 -19.03 4.23
CA GLU A 160 -0.60 -20.49 4.16
C GLU A 160 -0.66 -20.97 2.70
N LYS A 161 -1.55 -20.39 1.88
CA LYS A 161 -1.62 -20.68 0.44
C LYS A 161 -0.32 -20.30 -0.28
N GLN A 162 0.25 -19.14 0.01
CA GLN A 162 1.49 -18.67 -0.60
C GLN A 162 2.67 -19.58 -0.24
N VAL A 163 2.78 -20.01 1.02
CA VAL A 163 3.80 -20.98 1.47
C VAL A 163 3.65 -22.29 0.70
N ARG A 164 2.45 -22.87 0.64
CA ARG A 164 2.20 -24.14 -0.07
C ARG A 164 2.54 -24.07 -1.56
N GLN A 165 2.33 -22.92 -2.20
CA GLN A 165 2.55 -22.75 -3.64
C GLN A 165 4.00 -22.41 -4.01
N LEU A 166 4.71 -21.69 -3.14
CA LEU A 166 6.03 -21.12 -3.47
C LEU A 166 7.19 -21.74 -2.68
N VAL A 167 6.91 -22.53 -1.65
CA VAL A 167 7.93 -23.24 -0.86
C VAL A 167 7.79 -24.74 -1.09
N ARG A 168 8.87 -25.35 -1.60
CA ARG A 168 8.92 -26.80 -1.79
C ARG A 168 8.94 -27.49 -0.42
N ALA A 169 8.13 -28.53 -0.26
CA ALA A 169 8.10 -29.32 0.97
C ALA A 169 9.51 -29.84 1.31
N GLY A 170 9.90 -29.73 2.59
CA GLY A 170 11.22 -30.14 3.08
C GLY A 170 12.36 -29.15 2.81
N THR A 171 12.07 -27.97 2.23
CA THR A 171 13.09 -26.90 2.06
C THR A 171 12.79 -25.68 2.93
N PHE A 172 13.85 -24.95 3.28
CA PHE A 172 13.75 -23.67 3.97
C PHE A 172 14.10 -22.54 3.00
N HIS A 173 13.20 -21.55 2.88
CA HIS A 173 13.37 -20.37 2.04
C HIS A 173 13.32 -19.12 2.92
N ALA A 174 14.47 -18.47 3.09
CA ALA A 174 14.68 -17.23 3.87
C ALA A 174 13.56 -16.18 3.76
N LYS A 175 13.04 -16.01 2.55
CA LYS A 175 12.00 -15.02 2.26
C LYS A 175 10.58 -15.53 2.49
N LEU A 176 10.31 -16.80 2.21
CA LEU A 176 8.96 -17.32 1.95
C LEU A 176 8.51 -18.41 2.91
N SER A 177 9.43 -19.07 3.62
CA SER A 177 9.06 -19.99 4.69
C SER A 177 8.43 -19.24 5.87
N PRO A 178 7.66 -19.93 6.72
CA PRO A 178 7.20 -19.39 7.99
C PRO A 178 8.36 -18.80 8.81
N GLY A 179 8.17 -17.62 9.40
CA GLY A 179 9.21 -16.85 10.09
C GLY A 179 10.20 -16.13 9.17
N GLY A 180 10.00 -16.19 7.85
CA GLY A 180 10.85 -15.52 6.88
C GLY A 180 10.57 -14.02 6.72
N LEU A 181 11.32 -13.37 5.82
CA LEU A 181 11.22 -11.93 5.59
C LEU A 181 9.79 -11.45 5.26
N VAL A 182 9.02 -12.23 4.47
CA VAL A 182 7.63 -11.84 4.12
C VAL A 182 6.72 -11.82 5.34
N ASP A 183 6.91 -12.71 6.31
CA ASP A 183 6.09 -12.72 7.53
C ASP A 183 6.35 -11.46 8.36
N LEU A 184 7.62 -11.05 8.46
CA LEU A 184 8.01 -9.81 9.13
C LEU A 184 7.43 -8.58 8.43
N GLU A 185 7.57 -8.49 7.10
CA GLU A 185 6.99 -7.39 6.33
C GLU A 185 5.47 -7.31 6.51
N TYR A 186 4.79 -8.46 6.50
CA TYR A 186 3.33 -8.53 6.64
C TYR A 186 2.88 -8.16 8.04
N LEU A 187 3.59 -8.63 9.08
CA LEU A 187 3.30 -8.28 10.46
C LEU A 187 3.44 -6.78 10.69
N VAL A 188 4.52 -6.17 10.21
CA VAL A 188 4.75 -4.72 10.35
C VAL A 188 3.65 -3.95 9.64
N GLN A 189 3.29 -4.31 8.40
CA GLN A 189 2.21 -3.67 7.67
C GLN A 189 0.85 -3.83 8.39
N ALA A 190 0.56 -5.01 8.94
CA ALA A 190 -0.65 -5.24 9.72
C ALA A 190 -0.72 -4.34 10.97
N LEU A 191 0.40 -4.18 11.68
CA LEU A 191 0.49 -3.24 12.81
C LEU A 191 0.29 -1.79 12.34
N GLN A 192 0.92 -1.39 11.24
CA GLN A 192 0.75 -0.06 10.64
C GLN A 192 -0.72 0.22 10.28
N LEU A 193 -1.42 -0.73 9.67
CA LEU A 193 -2.85 -0.60 9.36
C LEU A 193 -3.71 -0.44 10.62
N THR A 194 -3.38 -1.19 11.67
CA THR A 194 -4.13 -1.18 12.93
C THR A 194 -3.97 0.16 13.65
N VAL A 195 -2.74 0.66 13.81
CA VAL A 195 -2.44 1.84 14.64
C VAL A 195 -2.26 3.12 13.85
N GLY A 196 -2.10 3.01 12.53
CA GLY A 196 -1.85 4.15 11.65
C GLY A 196 -2.96 5.18 11.67
N HIS A 197 -4.19 4.81 12.00
CA HIS A 197 -5.29 5.76 12.15
C HIS A 197 -5.04 6.77 13.29
N GLN A 198 -4.34 6.37 14.36
CA GLN A 198 -4.02 7.20 15.53
C GLN A 198 -2.67 7.89 15.41
N SER A 199 -1.74 7.31 14.65
CA SER A 199 -0.39 7.81 14.53
C SER A 199 0.09 7.84 13.08
N THR A 200 0.37 9.04 12.58
CA THR A 200 0.98 9.22 11.25
C THR A 200 2.42 8.75 11.17
N ASP A 201 3.16 8.71 12.29
CA ASP A 201 4.59 8.34 12.33
C ASP A 201 4.84 6.90 11.87
N VAL A 202 3.85 6.03 12.04
CA VAL A 202 3.95 4.63 11.61
C VAL A 202 3.58 4.46 10.13
N ARG A 203 3.08 5.49 9.43
CA ARG A 203 2.62 5.38 8.02
C ARG A 203 3.76 5.46 7.00
N THR A 204 5.01 5.39 7.43
CA THR A 204 6.17 5.32 6.54
C THR A 204 6.16 4.02 5.72
N PRO A 205 6.46 4.07 4.41
CA PRO A 205 6.56 2.87 3.60
C PRO A 205 7.83 2.06 3.93
N ASN A 206 8.83 2.63 4.60
CA ASN A 206 10.04 1.89 4.97
C ASN A 206 9.78 1.02 6.21
N THR A 207 10.00 -0.30 6.11
CA THR A 207 9.73 -1.27 7.19
C THR A 207 10.58 -0.98 8.41
N HIS A 208 11.86 -0.64 8.23
CA HIS A 208 12.76 -0.38 9.34
C HIS A 208 12.36 0.89 10.11
N GLU A 209 11.99 1.96 9.40
CA GLU A 209 11.44 3.17 10.02
C GLU A 209 10.10 2.90 10.70
N ALA A 210 9.22 2.10 10.09
CA ALA A 210 7.94 1.71 10.68
C ALA A 210 8.14 0.93 11.98
N ILE A 211 9.05 -0.05 12.00
CA ILE A 211 9.44 -0.77 13.22
C ILE A 211 9.96 0.20 14.29
N ALA A 212 10.79 1.17 13.91
CA ALA A 212 11.30 2.18 14.84
C ALA A 212 10.16 3.02 15.45
N ALA A 213 9.19 3.43 14.63
CA ALA A 213 8.03 4.20 15.07
C ALA A 213 7.12 3.37 15.99
N LEU A 214 6.83 2.12 15.61
CA LEU A 214 6.05 1.20 16.43
C LEU A 214 6.71 0.93 17.79
N HIS A 215 8.04 0.82 17.82
CA HIS A 215 8.78 0.63 19.07
C HIS A 215 8.72 1.85 19.99
N ARG A 216 8.89 3.06 19.44
CA ARG A 216 8.75 4.30 20.22
C ARG A 216 7.37 4.44 20.86
N GLN A 217 6.37 3.77 20.31
CA GLN A 217 5.00 3.74 20.83
C GLN A 217 4.72 2.55 21.76
N GLY A 218 5.73 1.74 22.07
CA GLY A 218 5.59 0.56 22.93
C GLY A 218 4.78 -0.58 22.30
N ILE A 219 4.55 -0.55 20.98
CA ILE A 219 3.79 -1.58 20.25
C ILE A 219 4.67 -2.81 19.99
N THR A 220 5.93 -2.59 19.64
CA THR A 220 6.96 -3.62 19.46
C THR A 220 8.11 -3.40 20.44
N HIS A 221 8.72 -4.46 20.95
CA HIS A 221 9.80 -4.32 21.95
C HIS A 221 11.19 -4.13 21.32
N ARG A 222 11.34 -4.43 20.02
CA ARG A 222 12.61 -4.27 19.26
C ARG A 222 13.79 -5.03 19.87
N ASP A 223 13.52 -6.14 20.54
CA ASP A 223 14.55 -6.98 21.18
C ASP A 223 15.39 -7.70 20.11
N ILE A 224 16.60 -7.18 19.84
CA ILE A 224 17.66 -7.95 19.21
C ILE A 224 18.36 -8.74 20.32
N LYS A 225 17.94 -9.99 20.50
CA LYS A 225 18.65 -10.97 21.34
C LYS A 225 19.39 -11.95 20.43
N PRO A 226 20.51 -12.55 20.88
CA PRO A 226 21.24 -13.54 20.09
C PRO A 226 20.33 -14.67 19.57
N ASP A 227 19.35 -15.08 20.38
CA ASP A 227 18.35 -16.09 20.00
C ASP A 227 17.45 -15.65 18.84
N ASN A 228 17.31 -14.34 18.61
CA ASN A 228 16.51 -13.74 17.54
C ASN A 228 17.33 -13.42 16.28
N VAL A 229 18.63 -13.76 16.27
CA VAL A 229 19.54 -13.55 15.15
C VAL A 229 20.19 -14.87 14.76
N LEU A 230 19.72 -15.49 13.68
CA LEU A 230 20.33 -16.71 13.16
C LEU A 230 21.48 -16.39 12.21
N LEU A 231 22.63 -17.02 12.46
CA LEU A 231 23.74 -17.11 11.53
C LEU A 231 23.49 -18.27 10.57
N GLU A 232 23.46 -17.96 9.28
CA GLU A 232 23.45 -18.94 8.21
C GLU A 232 24.83 -19.61 8.07
N THR A 233 24.85 -20.85 7.59
CA THR A 233 26.10 -21.59 7.29
C THR A 233 26.96 -20.93 6.20
N ASN A 234 26.41 -19.97 5.45
CA ASN A 234 27.15 -19.14 4.48
C ASN A 234 27.63 -17.79 5.05
N GLY A 235 27.46 -17.54 6.36
CA GLY A 235 27.83 -16.29 7.02
C GLY A 235 26.79 -15.16 6.94
N GLY A 236 25.60 -15.41 6.38
CA GLY A 236 24.48 -14.47 6.41
C GLY A 236 23.84 -14.34 7.80
N LEU A 237 23.30 -13.17 8.13
CA LEU A 237 22.56 -12.91 9.37
C LEU A 237 21.07 -12.76 9.08
N LYS A 238 20.22 -13.42 9.87
CA LYS A 238 18.75 -13.35 9.76
C LYS A 238 18.12 -13.01 11.10
N LEU A 239 17.27 -11.98 11.14
CA LEU A 239 16.42 -11.71 12.29
C LEU A 239 15.18 -12.62 12.23
N ILE A 240 14.87 -13.35 13.30
CA ILE A 240 13.78 -14.35 13.34
C ILE A 240 12.58 -13.96 14.21
N ASP A 241 12.71 -12.94 15.05
CA ASP A 241 11.64 -12.47 15.92
C ASP A 241 11.71 -10.94 16.08
N LEU A 242 10.54 -10.31 16.12
CA LEU A 242 10.39 -8.86 16.34
C LEU A 242 9.61 -8.53 17.64
N GLY A 243 9.18 -9.53 18.41
CA GLY A 243 8.53 -9.39 19.71
C GLY A 243 7.43 -8.32 19.75
N VAL A 244 6.18 -8.68 19.43
CA VAL A 244 5.03 -7.79 19.64
C VAL A 244 4.82 -7.61 21.15
N ALA A 245 5.02 -6.39 21.65
CA ALA A 245 4.95 -6.09 23.09
C ALA A 245 3.51 -5.89 23.57
N ARG A 246 2.65 -5.35 22.70
CA ARG A 246 1.23 -5.15 22.94
C ARG A 246 0.46 -5.44 21.66
N LEU A 247 -0.41 -6.46 21.71
CA LEU A 247 -1.54 -6.51 20.78
C LEU A 247 -2.55 -5.48 21.28
N PRO A 248 -2.97 -4.49 20.48
CA PRO A 248 -4.07 -3.63 20.90
C PRO A 248 -5.29 -4.51 21.16
N ARG A 249 -5.72 -4.58 22.43
CA ARG A 249 -6.91 -5.34 22.82
C ARG A 249 -8.12 -4.62 22.21
N ILE A 250 -9.03 -5.39 21.62
CA ILE A 250 -10.27 -4.91 21.00
C ILE A 250 -11.22 -4.28 22.06
N GLU A 251 -10.94 -4.42 23.36
CA GLU A 251 -11.87 -4.11 24.45
C GLU A 251 -11.49 -2.92 25.35
N GLU A 252 -10.33 -2.26 25.17
CA GLU A 252 -9.93 -1.11 26.01
C GLU A 252 -10.46 0.25 25.51
N PHE A 253 -11.69 0.29 24.98
CA PHE A 253 -12.29 1.48 24.35
C PHE A 253 -13.58 2.01 25.02
N ALA A 254 -13.95 1.54 26.21
CA ALA A 254 -15.05 2.11 26.97
C ALA A 254 -14.51 2.88 28.19
N GLU A 255 -14.26 4.17 28.00
CA GLU A 255 -14.45 5.27 28.97
C GLU A 255 -13.76 6.53 28.44
N ALA A 256 -14.42 7.19 27.47
CA ALA A 256 -14.27 8.63 27.29
C ALA A 256 -15.57 9.25 27.80
N GLU A 257 -15.51 9.77 29.02
CA GLU A 257 -16.56 10.58 29.63
C GLU A 257 -17.06 11.63 28.63
N THR A 258 -18.39 11.70 28.48
CA THR A 258 -19.06 12.76 27.73
C THR A 258 -19.07 14.02 28.60
N PRO A 259 -18.52 15.17 28.14
CA PRO A 259 -18.73 16.44 28.83
C PRO A 259 -20.19 16.85 28.64
N GLY A 260 -20.89 17.05 29.76
CA GLY A 260 -22.31 17.36 29.77
C GLY A 260 -22.66 18.70 29.13
N THR A 261 -23.92 18.83 28.73
CA THR A 261 -24.66 20.09 28.83
C THR A 261 -26.13 19.78 29.05
N GLN A 262 -26.66 20.35 30.13
CA GLN A 262 -28.09 20.39 30.48
C GLN A 262 -28.92 21.03 29.37
N ALA A 263 -30.10 20.48 29.10
CA ALA A 263 -31.22 21.27 28.58
C ALA A 263 -32.53 20.77 29.17
N ALA A 264 -33.24 21.73 29.75
CA ALA A 264 -34.45 21.65 30.55
C ALA A 264 -35.62 20.83 29.98
N LEU A 265 -36.34 20.19 30.89
CA LEU A 265 -37.75 19.81 30.75
C LEU A 265 -38.62 21.06 30.50
N PRO A 266 -39.80 20.89 29.88
CA PRO A 266 -40.97 21.07 30.73
C PRO A 266 -42.02 19.95 30.62
N ALA A 267 -42.83 19.91 31.66
CA ALA A 267 -43.80 18.90 32.05
C ALA A 267 -45.18 18.98 31.36
N GLY A 268 -45.93 17.87 31.44
CA GLY A 268 -47.40 17.79 31.33
C GLY A 268 -47.88 16.95 30.14
N ARG A 269 -48.75 15.94 30.25
CA ARG A 269 -49.65 15.46 31.32
C ARG A 269 -50.03 13.98 31.05
N PRO A 270 -50.66 13.28 32.01
CA PRO A 270 -50.95 11.84 31.95
C PRO A 270 -52.39 11.51 31.48
N GLY A 271 -52.56 10.29 30.96
CA GLY A 271 -53.80 9.50 31.04
C GLY A 271 -54.74 9.55 29.83
N ARG A 272 -54.85 8.45 29.09
CA ARG A 272 -55.84 7.37 29.27
C ARG A 272 -55.46 6.17 28.41
#